data_AF-A0A2S1LEE8-F1
#
_entry.id   AF-A0A2S1LEE8-F1
#
_cell.length_a   1.000
_cell.length_b   1.000
_cell.length_c   1.000
_cell.angle_alpha   90.00
_cell.angle_beta   90.00
_cell.angle_gamma   90.00
#
_symmetry.space_group_name_H-M   'P 1'
#
loop_
_entity.id
_entity.type
_entity.pdbx_description
1 polymer ?
#
loop_
_entity_poly.entity_id
_entity_poly.type
_entity_poly.pdbx_seq_one_letter_code
_entity_poly.pdbx_strand_id
1 'polypeptide(L)' 'MVFLSSIPKKRDRIWKREKLNILQEKLKVKPQIKVAKESKIRKSQCCKTGNLHTILLFDQRGPPVWYLGSSHKLPVCKN' A
#
# COMPACT_ATOMS: atom_id res chain seq x y z
N MET A 1 36.38 9.80 36.78
CA MET A 1 35.14 9.03 36.51
C MET A 1 34.58 9.48 35.18
N VAL A 2 34.66 8.64 34.15
CA VAL A 2 34.09 8.94 32.83
C VAL A 2 32.59 8.69 32.95
N PHE A 3 31.79 9.75 32.87
CA PHE A 3 30.33 9.63 32.83
C PHE A 3 29.98 8.84 31.56
N LEU A 4 29.55 7.59 31.73
CA LEU A 4 28.87 6.82 30.71
C LEU A 4 27.64 7.62 30.27
N SER A 5 27.75 8.28 29.12
CA SER A 5 26.67 8.98 28.48
C SER A 5 25.59 7.96 28.09
N SER A 6 24.56 7.89 28.91
CA SER A 6 23.37 7.09 28.68
C SER A 6 22.67 7.60 27.42
N ILE A 7 22.84 6.89 26.30
CA ILE A 7 22.27 7.25 25.01
C ILE A 7 20.74 7.07 25.10
N PRO A 8 19.94 8.15 24.96
CA PRO A 8 18.49 8.04 25.07
C PRO A 8 17.93 7.16 23.95
N LYS A 9 17.17 6.12 24.31
CA LYS A 9 16.43 5.28 23.35
C LYS A 9 15.38 6.15 22.61
N LYS A 10 15.77 6.74 21.48
CA LYS A 10 14.91 7.50 20.57
C LYS A 10 13.86 6.58 19.95
N ARG A 11 12.61 6.70 20.43
CA ARG A 11 11.45 5.92 19.98
C ARG A 11 10.73 6.58 18.79
N ASP A 12 11.22 7.73 18.33
CA ASP A 12 10.55 8.60 17.36
C ASP A 12 10.57 8.04 15.93
N ARG A 13 9.41 8.11 15.27
CA ARG A 13 9.19 7.62 13.89
C ARG A 13 10.04 8.39 12.86
N ILE A 14 10.27 9.68 13.10
CA ILE A 14 11.00 10.58 12.19
C ILE A 14 12.48 10.16 12.12
N TRP A 15 13.11 9.98 13.28
CA TRP A 15 14.51 9.54 13.38
C TRP A 15 14.74 8.16 12.78
N LYS A 16 13.78 7.23 12.92
CA LYS A 16 13.87 5.90 12.29
C LYS A 16 13.88 5.97 10.76
N ARG A 17 13.11 6.89 10.17
CA ARG A 17 13.07 7.09 8.70
C ARG A 17 14.39 7.67 8.19
N GLU A 18 14.91 8.69 8.87
CA GLU A 18 16.19 9.32 8.52
C GLU A 18 17.35 8.32 8.60
N LYS A 19 17.43 7.54 9.68
CA LYS A 19 18.46 6.51 9.86
C LYS A 19 18.38 5.41 8.81
N LEU A 20 17.17 5.04 8.37
CA LEU A 20 16.97 4.03 7.33
C LEU A 20 17.54 4.50 5.98
N ASN A 21 17.32 5.76 5.61
CA ASN A 21 17.86 6.33 4.37
C ASN A 21 19.40 6.29 4.36
N ILE A 22 20.03 6.74 5.45
CA ILE A 22 21.50 6.72 5.61
C ILE A 22 22.05 5.29 5.50
N LEU A 23 21.34 4.30 6.05
CA LEU A 23 21.76 2.90 5.98
C LEU A 23 21.64 2.33 4.56
N GLN A 24 20.57 2.68 3.83
CA GLN A 24 20.37 2.26 2.43
C GLN A 24 21.48 2.77 1.51
N GLU A 25 21.90 4.03 1.69
CA GLU A 25 23.02 4.63 0.95
C GLU A 25 24.34 3.89 1.22
N LYS A 26 24.65 3.62 2.49
CA LYS A 26 25.88 2.91 2.89
C LYS A 26 25.96 1.50 2.32
N LEU A 27 24.82 0.80 2.27
CA LEU A 27 24.74 -0.56 1.76
C LEU A 27 24.57 -0.63 0.23
N LYS A 28 24.49 0.53 -0.46
CA LYS A 28 24.20 0.63 -1.90
C LYS A 28 22.95 -0.16 -2.32
N VAL A 29 22.00 -0.33 -1.40
CA VAL A 29 20.76 -1.09 -1.65
C VAL A 29 19.79 -0.14 -2.35
N LYS A 30 19.54 -0.39 -3.63
CA LYS A 30 18.49 0.34 -4.36
C LYS A 30 17.12 -0.13 -3.83
N PRO A 31 16.31 0.76 -3.23
CA PRO A 31 14.95 0.39 -2.87
C PRO A 31 14.20 -0.02 -4.14
N GLN A 32 13.66 -1.23 -4.15
CA GLN A 32 12.79 -1.66 -5.24
C GLN A 32 11.50 -0.87 -5.16
N ILE A 33 11.45 0.25 -5.89
CA ILE A 33 10.22 0.97 -6.16
C ILE A 33 9.36 0.00 -6.97
N LYS A 34 8.32 -0.55 -6.34
CA LYS A 34 7.34 -1.38 -7.03
C LYS A 34 6.68 -0.49 -8.07
N VAL A 35 7.10 -0.62 -9.33
CA VAL A 35 6.46 0.04 -10.45
C VAL A 35 5.00 -0.37 -10.42
N ALA A 36 4.09 0.61 -10.39
CA ALA A 36 2.67 0.34 -10.45
C ALA A 36 2.40 -0.46 -11.73
N LYS A 37 2.01 -1.73 -11.56
CA LYS A 37 1.67 -2.58 -12.71
C LYS A 37 0.42 -1.99 -13.35
N GLU A 38 0.46 -1.81 -14.66
CA GLU A 38 -0.72 -1.43 -15.43
C GLU A 38 -1.84 -2.43 -15.12
N SER A 39 -2.98 -1.91 -14.67
CA SER A 39 -4.13 -2.72 -14.31
C SER A 39 -4.70 -3.36 -15.59
N LYS A 40 -4.56 -4.68 -15.72
CA LYS A 40 -5.13 -5.44 -16.84
C LYS A 40 -6.65 -5.37 -16.76
N ILE A 41 -7.28 -4.70 -17.73
CA ILE A 41 -8.75 -4.64 -17.85
C ILE A 41 -9.27 -6.07 -18.09
N ARG A 42 -10.18 -6.51 -17.22
CA ARG A 42 -10.82 -7.83 -17.33
C ARG A 42 -12.17 -7.69 -18.02
N LYS A 43 -12.61 -8.72 -18.73
CA LYS A 43 -14.00 -8.79 -19.20
C LYS A 43 -14.93 -9.03 -18.00
N SER A 44 -16.12 -8.46 -18.03
CA SER A 44 -17.14 -8.73 -17.02
C SER A 44 -17.49 -10.22 -17.01
N GLN A 45 -17.62 -10.81 -15.82
CA GLN A 45 -17.92 -12.24 -15.69
C GLN A 45 -19.34 -12.58 -16.13
N CYS A 46 -20.23 -11.59 -16.15
CA CYS A 46 -21.63 -11.87 -16.30
C CYS A 46 -22.19 -11.74 -17.71
N CYS A 47 -21.75 -10.74 -18.48
CA CYS A 47 -22.16 -10.59 -19.87
C CYS A 47 -21.01 -10.84 -20.87
N LYS A 48 -19.74 -10.91 -20.42
CA LYS A 48 -18.53 -11.04 -21.25
C LYS A 48 -18.35 -9.94 -22.33
N THR A 49 -19.27 -8.98 -22.41
CA THR A 49 -19.31 -7.89 -23.38
C THR A 49 -18.82 -6.55 -22.80
N GLY A 50 -18.79 -6.41 -21.47
CA GLY A 50 -18.36 -5.18 -20.79
C GLY A 50 -16.93 -5.25 -20.23
N ASN A 51 -16.29 -4.08 -20.09
CA ASN A 51 -14.99 -3.94 -19.44
C ASN A 51 -15.17 -3.74 -17.92
N LEU A 52 -14.49 -4.56 -17.12
CA LEU A 52 -14.43 -4.42 -15.68
C LEU A 52 -13.26 -3.49 -15.30
N HIS A 53 -13.60 -2.29 -14.85
CA HIS A 53 -12.63 -1.30 -14.38
C HIS A 53 -12.31 -1.51 -12.90
N THR A 54 -11.03 -1.65 -12.56
CA THR A 54 -10.56 -1.67 -11.17
C THR A 54 -10.21 -0.25 -10.76
N ILE A 55 -11.00 0.35 -9.88
CA ILE A 55 -10.84 1.75 -9.47
C ILE A 55 -9.72 1.87 -8.42
N LEU A 56 -9.70 0.98 -7.43
CA LEU A 56 -8.67 0.93 -6.37
C LEU A 56 -8.43 -0.52 -5.93
N LEU A 57 -7.19 -0.81 -5.51
CA LEU A 57 -6.79 -2.08 -4.91
C LEU A 57 -6.41 -1.85 -3.45
N PHE A 58 -7.02 -2.59 -2.54
CA PHE A 58 -6.72 -2.52 -1.10
C PHE A 58 -5.83 -3.69 -0.69
N ASP A 59 -4.92 -3.44 0.26
CA ASP A 59 -4.10 -4.47 0.89
C ASP A 59 -4.93 -5.36 1.83
N GLN A 60 -4.31 -6.34 2.49
CA GLN A 60 -4.94 -7.27 3.45
C GLN A 60 -5.72 -6.57 4.58
N ARG A 61 -5.46 -5.28 4.84
CA ARG A 61 -6.19 -4.47 5.83
C ARG A 61 -7.58 -4.04 5.35
N GLY A 62 -7.91 -4.30 4.09
CA GLY A 62 -9.20 -3.97 3.51
C GLY A 62 -9.39 -2.47 3.24
N PRO A 63 -10.54 -2.12 2.65
CA PRO A 63 -10.90 -0.73 2.39
C PRO A 63 -11.14 0.05 3.69
N PRO A 64 -10.77 1.35 3.75
CA PRO A 64 -11.15 2.23 4.84
C PRO A 64 -12.67 2.28 5.03
N VAL A 65 -13.14 2.50 6.27
CA VAL A 65 -14.57 2.47 6.63
C VAL A 65 -15.41 3.42 5.76
N TRP A 66 -14.87 4.59 5.41
CA TRP A 66 -15.54 5.59 4.56
C TRP A 66 -15.65 5.18 3.08
N TYR A 67 -14.93 4.15 2.64
CA TYR A 67 -14.98 3.64 1.26
C TYR A 67 -16.16 2.68 1.04
N LEU A 68 -16.64 2.05 2.11
CA LEU A 68 -17.83 1.21 2.12
C LEU A 68 -19.06 2.13 2.18
N GLY A 69 -19.34 2.85 1.09
CA GLY A 69 -20.60 3.57 0.94
C GLY A 69 -21.81 2.63 0.97
N SER A 70 -23.01 3.18 0.78
CA SER A 70 -24.24 2.40 0.58
C SER A 70 -24.01 1.39 -0.54
N SER A 71 -23.93 0.11 -0.22
CA SER A 71 -23.77 -0.97 -1.19
C SER A 71 -24.82 -0.79 -2.29
N HIS A 72 -24.39 -0.32 -3.47
CA HIS A 72 -25.24 -0.38 -4.64
C HIS A 72 -25.36 -1.87 -4.96
N LYS A 73 -26.49 -2.47 -4.59
CA LYS A 73 -26.88 -3.79 -5.07
C LYS A 73 -26.87 -3.71 -6.59
N LEU A 74 -25.77 -4.12 -7.20
CA LEU A 74 -25.72 -4.25 -8.65
C LEU A 74 -26.79 -5.29 -9.01
N PRO A 75 -27.63 -5.03 -10.03
CA PRO A 75 -28.58 -6.02 -10.48
C PRO A 75 -27.80 -7.31 -10.77
N VAL A 76 -28.23 -8.41 -10.16
CA VAL A 76 -27.70 -9.74 -10.45
C VAL A 76 -27.83 -9.93 -11.96
N CYS A 77 -26.70 -10.15 -12.62
CA CYS A 77 -26.73 -10.37 -14.05
C CYS A 77 -27.57 -11.62 -14.33
N LYS A 78 -28.64 -11.45 -15.11
CA LYS A 78 -29.46 -12.55 -15.60
C LYS A 78 -28.71 -13.19 -16.77
N ASN A 79 -28.53 -14.51 -16.71
CA ASN A 79 -27.95 -15.33 -17.77
C ASN A 79 -28.73 -15.21 -19.08
#